data_AF-A0A3N5K8U0-F1
#
_entry.id   AF-A0A3N5K8U0-F1
#
_cell.length_a   1.000
_cell.length_b   1.000
_cell.length_c   1.000
_cell.angle_alpha   90.00
_cell.angle_beta   90.00
_cell.angle_gamma   90.00
#
_symmetry.space_group_name_H-M   'P 1'
#
loop_
_entity.id
_entity.type
_entity.pdbx_description
1 polymer ?
#
loop_
_entity_poly.entity_id
_entity_poly.type
_entity_poly.pdbx_seq_one_letter_code
_entity_poly.pdbx_strand_id
1 'polypeptide(L)' 'MTPRAVRLRPVEELDLDALQRFDVEPAMSEPFQWRGFRDPRSRRRRWEHDGYLGDDDSMLVVADAAGSFMG' A
#
# COMPACT_ATOMS: atom_id res chain seq x y z
N MET A 1 14.61 -4.20 -22.98
CA MET A 1 14.28 -3.88 -21.58
C MET A 1 14.48 -5.14 -20.76
N THR A 2 15.40 -5.13 -19.79
CA THR A 2 15.57 -6.25 -18.85
C THR A 2 14.47 -6.15 -17.79
N PRO A 3 13.72 -7.22 -17.47
CA PRO A 3 12.68 -7.15 -16.46
C PRO A 3 13.28 -6.81 -15.08
N ARG A 4 12.64 -5.87 -14.37
CA ARG A 4 13.00 -5.52 -12.99
C ARG A 4 12.37 -6.54 -12.05
N ALA A 5 13.19 -7.18 -11.21
CA ALA A 5 12.69 -8.10 -10.19
C ALA A 5 11.88 -7.34 -9.14
N VAL A 6 10.73 -7.90 -8.78
CA VAL A 6 9.85 -7.41 -7.70
C VAL A 6 9.61 -8.52 -6.69
N ARG A 7 9.27 -8.13 -5.47
CA ARG A 7 8.92 -9.05 -4.37
C ARG A 7 7.58 -8.62 -3.78
N LEU A 8 6.86 -9.57 -3.19
CA LEU A 8 5.72 -9.27 -2.33
C LEU A 8 6.17 -9.47 -0.89
N ARG A 9 5.87 -8.49 -0.04
CA ARG A 9 6.11 -8.58 1.41
C ARG A 9 4.89 -8.08 2.19
N PRO A 10 4.73 -8.49 3.46
CA PRO A 10 3.76 -7.86 4.35
C PRO A 10 3.93 -6.34 4.37
N VAL A 11 2.83 -5.64 4.65
CA VAL A 11 2.88 -4.22 5.00
C VAL A 11 3.76 -4.06 6.24
N GLU A 12 4.53 -2.99 6.29
CA GLU A 12 5.30 -2.55 7.44
C GLU A 12 4.81 -1.16 7.85
N GLU A 13 5.07 -0.76 9.10
CA GLU A 13 4.60 0.53 9.61
C GLU A 13 5.09 1.72 8.76
N LEU A 14 6.27 1.60 8.15
CA LEU A 14 6.85 2.62 7.26
C LEU A 14 6.05 2.82 5.96
N ASP A 15 5.21 1.87 5.56
CA ASP A 15 4.41 1.97 4.33
C ASP A 15 3.12 2.77 4.54
N LEU A 16 2.71 3.00 5.79
CA LEU A 16 1.41 3.59 6.12
C LEU A 16 1.26 5.00 5.56
N ASP A 17 2.34 5.78 5.53
CA ASP A 17 2.33 7.13 4.96
C ASP A 17 2.03 7.07 3.46
N ALA A 18 2.67 6.16 2.71
CA ALA A 18 2.40 5.98 1.29
C ALA A 18 0.95 5.51 1.05
N LEU A 19 0.50 4.52 1.83
CA LEU A 19 -0.86 3.98 1.75
C LEU A 19 -1.93 5.04 2.06
N GLN A 20 -1.68 5.92 3.02
CA GLN A 20 -2.57 7.03 3.34
C GLN A 20 -2.63 8.04 2.19
N ARG A 21 -1.50 8.33 1.53
CA ARG A 21 -1.47 9.24 0.38
C ARG A 21 -2.29 8.70 -0.80
N PHE A 22 -2.29 7.40 -1.07
CA PHE A 22 -3.17 6.81 -2.09
C PHE A 22 -4.66 7.09 -1.87
N ASP A 23 -5.08 7.25 -0.61
CA ASP A 23 -6.48 7.49 -0.26
C ASP A 23 -6.90 8.96 -0.35
N VAL A 24 -5.94 9.90 -0.39
CA VAL A 24 -6.21 11.34 -0.32
C VAL A 24 -5.55 12.17 -1.41
N GLU A 25 -4.62 11.62 -2.18
CA GLU A 25 -3.92 12.31 -3.27
C GLU A 25 -4.27 11.67 -4.61
N PRO A 26 -5.16 12.28 -5.42
CA PRO A 26 -5.56 11.74 -6.72
C PRO A 26 -4.37 11.46 -7.64
N ALA A 27 -3.34 12.33 -7.58
CA ALA A 27 -2.11 12.23 -8.36
C ALA A 27 -1.35 10.90 -8.17
N MET A 28 -1.55 10.21 -7.04
CA MET A 28 -0.95 8.90 -6.79
C MET A 28 -1.61 7.78 -7.61
N SER A 29 -2.79 8.02 -8.17
CA SER A 29 -3.57 7.06 -8.97
C SER A 29 -4.00 7.68 -10.30
N GLU A 30 -3.21 8.59 -10.84
CA GLU A 30 -3.42 9.09 -12.19
C GLU A 30 -2.82 8.16 -13.24
N PRO A 31 -3.42 8.07 -14.45
CA PRO A 31 -4.67 8.72 -14.85
C PRO A 31 -5.94 7.95 -14.44
N PHE A 32 -5.80 6.75 -13.86
CA PHE A 32 -6.91 5.85 -13.53
C PHE A 32 -6.69 5.16 -12.19
N GLN A 33 -7.79 4.67 -11.58
CA GLN A 33 -7.85 3.94 -10.30
C GLN A 33 -8.05 4.79 -9.05
N TRP A 34 -8.12 6.12 -9.15
CA TRP A 34 -8.57 6.92 -8.02
C TRP A 34 -10.05 6.66 -7.73
N ARG A 35 -10.37 6.31 -6.47
CA ARG A 35 -11.73 5.93 -6.05
C ARG A 35 -12.38 6.96 -5.12
N GLY A 36 -11.89 8.20 -5.17
CA GLY A 36 -12.30 9.28 -4.27
C GLY A 36 -11.53 9.30 -2.95
N PHE A 37 -11.80 10.32 -2.14
CA PHE A 37 -11.20 10.48 -0.81
C PHE A 37 -11.74 9.43 0.16
N ARG A 38 -10.86 8.87 0.98
CA ARG A 38 -11.22 7.95 2.09
C ARG A 38 -10.74 8.51 3.42
N ASP A 39 -11.22 7.93 4.52
CA ASP A 39 -10.80 8.32 5.87
C ASP A 39 -9.27 8.10 6.01
N PRO A 40 -8.48 9.16 6.27
CA PRO A 40 -7.02 9.05 6.38
C PRO A 40 -6.57 8.16 7.54
N ARG A 41 -7.42 7.95 8.57
CA ARG A 41 -7.10 7.06 9.69
C ARG A 41 -7.47 5.60 9.42
N SER A 42 -8.19 5.31 8.33
CA SER A 42 -8.60 3.92 8.02
C SER A 42 -7.40 2.99 7.84
N ARG A 43 -6.32 3.48 7.21
CA ARG A 43 -5.07 2.72 7.01
C ARG A 43 -4.39 2.34 8.33
N ARG A 44 -4.24 3.32 9.23
CA ARG A 44 -3.65 3.11 10.56
C ARG A 44 -4.49 2.14 11.39
N ARG A 45 -5.81 2.31 11.43
CA ARG A 45 -6.70 1.40 12.17
C ARG A 45 -6.64 -0.03 11.63
N ARG A 46 -6.53 -0.20 10.32
CA ARG A 46 -6.40 -1.54 9.73
C ARG A 46 -5.06 -2.19 10.11
N TRP A 47 -3.96 -1.44 10.04
CA TRP A 47 -2.65 -1.90 10.51
C TRP A 47 -2.67 -2.35 11.97
N GLU A 48 -3.25 -1.55 12.86
CA GLU A 48 -3.36 -1.87 14.29
C GLU A 48 -4.25 -3.09 14.57
N HIS A 49 -5.22 -3.37 13.69
CA HIS A 49 -6.14 -4.50 13.84
C HIS A 49 -5.45 -5.85 13.59
N ASP A 50 -4.76 -6.00 12.45
CA ASP A 50 -4.20 -7.27 12.02
C ASP A 50 -2.95 -7.16 11.15
N GLY A 51 -2.32 -5.98 11.08
CA GLY A 51 -1.14 -5.76 10.25
C GLY A 51 -1.39 -5.96 8.75
N TYR A 52 -2.65 -5.86 8.29
CA TYR A 52 -3.08 -6.21 6.92
C TYR A 52 -2.98 -7.70 6.55
N LEU A 53 -2.86 -8.60 7.53
CA LEU A 53 -2.82 -10.04 7.31
C LEU A 53 -3.99 -10.73 8.04
N GLY A 54 -5.21 -10.37 7.64
CA GLY A 54 -6.44 -10.97 8.16
C GLY A 54 -6.80 -12.27 7.46
N ASP A 55 -7.69 -13.04 8.10
CA ASP A 55 -8.17 -14.33 7.57
C ASP A 55 -9.10 -14.16 6.35
N ASP A 56 -9.90 -13.08 6.30
CA ASP A 56 -10.84 -12.79 5.22
C ASP A 56 -10.18 -12.05 4.05
N ASP A 57 -9.27 -11.13 4.36
CA ASP A 57 -8.51 -10.36 3.38
C ASP A 57 -7.09 -10.03 3.87
N SER A 58 -6.18 -9.89 2.92
CA SER A 58 -4.79 -9.54 3.18
C SER A 58 -4.27 -8.58 2.12
N MET A 59 -3.35 -7.69 2.50
CA MET A 59 -2.68 -6.78 1.60
C MET A 59 -1.16 -6.98 1.69
N LEU A 60 -0.53 -7.11 0.53
CA LEU A 60 0.92 -7.17 0.40
C LEU A 60 1.41 -5.95 -0.35
N VAL A 61 2.64 -5.54 -0.04
CA VAL A 61 3.37 -4.49 -0.75
C VAL A 61 4.17 -5.12 -1.87
N VAL A 62 4.07 -4.54 -3.07
CA VAL A 62 5.04 -4.73 -4.13
C VAL A 62 6.28 -3.95 -3.77
N ALA A 63 7.38 -4.67 -3.60
CA ALA A 63 8.67 -4.11 -3.28
C ALA A 63 9.69 -4.37 -4.37
N ASP A 64 10.72 -3.54 -4.43
CA ASP A 64 11.88 -3.85 -5.24
C ASP A 64 12.73 -4.98 -4.63
N ALA A 65 13.83 -5.34 -5.30
CA ALA A 65 14.71 -6.40 -4.82
C ALA A 65 15.34 -6.11 -3.45
N ALA A 66 15.43 -4.83 -3.03
CA ALA A 66 15.94 -4.40 -1.73
C ALA A 66 14.84 -4.30 -0.66
N GLY A 67 13.57 -4.49 -1.03
CA GLY A 67 12.44 -4.42 -0.10
C GLY A 67 11.76 -3.05 -0.02
N SER A 68 12.19 -2.07 -0.85
CA SER A 68 11.57 -0.74 -0.86
C SER A 68 10.18 -0.77 -1.48
N PHE A 69 9.23 -0.06 -0.87
CA PHE A 69 7.86 0.10 -1.36
C PHE A 69 7.85 0.59 -2.80
N MET A 70 7.04 -0.05 -3.65
CA MET A 70 6.79 0.36 -5.03
C MET A 70 5.30 0.47 -5.36
N GLY A 71 4.41 -0.16 -4.59
CA GLY A 71 2.96 -0.10 -4.81
C GLY A 71 2.19 -1.17 -4.05
#